data_AF-A0A6J7U283-F1
#
_entry.id   AF-A0A6J7U283-F1
#
_cell.length_a   1.000
_cell.length_b   1.000
_cell.length_c   1.000
_cell.angle_alpha   90.00
_cell.angle_beta   90.00
_cell.angle_gamma   90.00
#
_symmetry.space_group_name_H-M   'P 1'
#
loop_
_entity.id
_entity.type
_entity.pdbx_description
1 polymer ?
#
loop_
_entity_poly.entity_id
_entity_poly.type
_entity_poly.pdbx_seq_one_letter_code
_entity_poly.pdbx_strand_id
1 'polypeptide(L)' 'MPIEDLKRIAVDIFEEGAVSAAPSIAAAIQEAVEKASQPNVSIGVLVTGSVVTAGAARALLKRDR' A
#
# COMPACT_ATOMS: atom_id res chain seq x y z
N MET A 1 -8.01 -15.79 0.33
CA MET A 1 -9.21 -14.95 0.36
C MET A 1 -9.13 -13.96 -0.79
N PRO A 2 -10.22 -13.74 -1.55
CA PRO A 2 -10.28 -12.69 -2.55
C PRO A 2 -9.95 -11.30 -1.98
N ILE A 3 -9.35 -10.42 -2.79
CA ILE A 3 -8.92 -9.09 -2.34
C ILE A 3 -10.08 -8.20 -1.90
N GLU A 4 -11.25 -8.32 -2.55
CA GLU A 4 -12.45 -7.56 -2.18
C GLU A 4 -13.01 -7.97 -0.82
N ASP A 5 -12.89 -9.25 -0.45
CA ASP A 5 -13.29 -9.69 0.88
C ASP A 5 -12.36 -9.11 1.96
N LEU A 6 -11.05 -9.01 1.67
CA LEU A 6 -10.09 -8.35 2.56
C LEU A 6 -10.39 -6.84 2.69
N LYS A 7 -10.74 -6.19 1.57
CA LYS A 7 -11.14 -4.78 1.56
C LYS A 7 -12.36 -4.55 2.43
N ARG A 8 -13.40 -5.39 2.32
CA ARG A 8 -14.61 -5.30 3.14
C ARG A 8 -14.27 -5.40 4.63
N ILE A 9 -13.44 -6.35 5.02
CA ILE A 9 -12.98 -6.49 6.42
C ILE A 9 -12.22 -5.23 6.88
N ALA A 10 -11.39 -4.65 6.02
CA ALA A 10 -10.67 -3.43 6.36
C ALA A 10 -11.60 -2.21 6.49
N VAL A 11 -12.64 -2.11 5.68
CA VAL A 11 -13.67 -1.05 5.78
C VAL A 11 -14.54 -1.18 7.05
N ASP A 12 -14.64 -2.37 7.63
CA ASP A 12 -15.29 -2.53 8.94
C ASP A 12 -14.44 -1.93 10.09
N ILE A 13 -13.15 -1.68 9.86
CA ILE A 13 -12.18 -1.16 10.84
C ILE A 13 -11.83 0.31 10.56
N PHE A 14 -11.73 0.68 9.29
CA PHE A 14 -11.34 2.00 8.79
C PHE A 14 -12.48 2.59 7.93
N GLU A 15 -12.55 3.91 7.80
CA GLU A 15 -13.59 4.55 6.99
C GLU A 15 -13.56 4.09 5.51
N GLU A 16 -14.73 4.01 4.87
CA GLU A 16 -14.89 3.46 3.51
C GLU A 16 -14.04 4.21 2.45
N GLY A 17 -13.74 5.48 2.67
CA GLY A 17 -12.85 6.29 1.82
C GLY A 17 -11.35 6.17 2.15
N ALA A 18 -11.00 5.58 3.29
CA ALA A 18 -9.62 5.43 3.75
C ALA A 18 -8.96 4.13 3.28
N VAL A 19 -9.73 3.21 2.68
CA VAL A 19 -9.27 1.88 2.27
C VAL A 19 -9.28 1.74 0.75
N SER A 20 -8.19 1.26 0.18
CA SER A 20 -8.15 0.77 -1.19
C SER A 20 -7.51 -0.61 -1.30
N ALA A 21 -7.81 -1.26 -2.41
CA ALA A 21 -7.30 -2.57 -2.76
C ALA A 21 -6.59 -2.47 -4.10
N ALA A 22 -5.40 -3.07 -4.20
CA ALA A 22 -4.60 -3.09 -5.41
C ALA A 22 -4.15 -4.53 -5.72
N PRO A 23 -4.10 -4.95 -7.00
CA PRO A 23 -3.89 -6.34 -7.38
C PRO A 23 -2.47 -6.87 -7.12
N SER A 24 -1.52 -5.98 -6.79
CA SER A 24 -0.14 -6.34 -6.48
C SER A 24 0.52 -5.31 -5.55
N ILE A 25 1.65 -5.67 -4.93
CA ILE A 25 2.43 -4.76 -4.09
C ILE A 25 2.95 -3.56 -4.89
N ALA A 26 3.36 -3.77 -6.15
CA ALA A 26 3.80 -2.67 -7.01
C ALA A 26 2.67 -1.66 -7.27
N ALA A 27 1.47 -2.16 -7.61
CA ALA A 27 0.29 -1.32 -7.80
C ALA A 27 -0.11 -0.59 -6.51
N ALA A 28 -0.05 -1.27 -5.35
CA ALA A 28 -0.36 -0.66 -4.05
C ALA A 28 0.61 0.47 -3.69
N ILE A 29 1.91 0.28 -3.93
CA ILE A 29 2.92 1.32 -3.67
C ILE A 29 2.67 2.53 -4.58
N GLN A 30 2.39 2.30 -5.87
CA GLN A 30 2.13 3.39 -6.80
C GLN A 30 0.89 4.19 -6.40
N GLU A 31 -0.22 3.51 -6.10
CA GLU A 31 -1.44 4.17 -5.63
C GLU A 31 -1.21 4.95 -4.32
N ALA A 32 -0.41 4.41 -3.40
CA ALA A 32 -0.05 5.11 -2.16
C ALA A 32 0.77 6.38 -2.42
N VAL A 33 1.72 6.34 -3.36
CA VAL A 33 2.51 7.51 -3.77
C VAL A 33 1.62 8.57 -4.41
N GLU A 34 0.70 8.17 -5.29
CA GLU A 34 -0.25 9.08 -5.95
C GLU A 34 -1.17 9.76 -4.91
N LYS A 35 -1.72 8.99 -3.97
CA LYS A 35 -2.57 9.51 -2.89
C LYS A 35 -1.84 10.43 -1.92
N ALA A 36 -0.59 10.12 -1.62
CA ALA A 36 0.21 10.91 -0.71
C ALA A 36 0.74 12.20 -1.37
N SER A 37 0.75 12.30 -2.70
CA SER A 37 1.29 13.45 -3.43
C SER A 37 0.51 14.72 -3.12
N GLN A 38 1.09 15.57 -2.26
CA GLN A 38 0.53 16.88 -1.90
C GLN A 38 1.63 17.95 -1.96
N PRO A 39 1.32 19.14 -2.51
CA PRO A 39 2.28 20.23 -2.56
C PRO A 39 2.63 20.71 -1.14
N ASN A 40 3.91 21.02 -0.92
CA ASN A 40 4.43 21.65 0.30
C ASN A 40 4.31 20.84 1.61
N VAL A 41 4.15 19.51 1.52
CA VAL A 41 4.13 18.61 2.69
C VAL A 41 5.11 17.47 2.49
N SER A 42 5.85 17.10 3.54
CA SER A 42 6.65 15.87 3.55
C SER A 42 5.75 14.68 3.87
N ILE A 43 5.76 13.70 2.97
CA ILE A 43 4.90 12.52 3.00
C ILE A 43 5.75 11.25 2.92
N GLY A 44 5.27 10.17 3.54
CA GLY A 44 5.95 8.88 3.55
C GLY A 44 4.96 7.74 3.44
N VAL A 45 5.38 6.65 2.77
CA VAL A 45 4.61 5.41 2.64
C VAL A 45 5.23 4.34 3.53
N LEU A 46 4.46 3.82 4.48
CA LEU A 46 4.86 2.70 5.33
C LEU A 46 4.36 1.39 4.76
N VAL A 47 5.26 0.52 4.30
CA VAL A 47 4.94 -0.85 3.88
C VAL A 47 5.13 -1.80 5.06
N THR A 48 4.05 -2.42 5.52
CA THR A 48 4.04 -3.27 6.73
C THR A 48 3.04 -4.44 6.62
N GLY A 49 2.85 -5.18 7.71
CA GLY A 49 1.85 -6.25 7.86
C GLY A 49 2.43 -7.66 7.83
N SER A 50 3.57 -7.88 7.15
CA SER A 50 4.30 -9.15 7.23
C SER A 50 5.75 -9.02 6.73
N VAL A 51 6.60 -9.99 7.12
CA VAL A 51 7.97 -10.12 6.59
C VAL A 51 7.99 -10.37 5.07
N VAL A 52 6.98 -11.06 4.54
CA VAL A 52 6.84 -11.33 3.09
C VAL A 52 6.55 -10.04 2.34
N THR A 53 5.65 -9.20 2.87
CA THR A 53 5.32 -7.89 2.30
C THR A 53 6.54 -6.97 2.26
N ALA A 54 7.28 -6.89 3.37
CA ALA A 54 8.49 -6.11 3.45
C ALA A 54 9.57 -6.62 2.48
N GLY A 55 9.76 -7.94 2.38
CA GLY A 55 10.69 -8.56 1.44
C GLY A 55 10.36 -8.29 -0.03
N ALA A 56 9.09 -8.40 -0.40
CA ALA A 56 8.61 -8.12 -1.76
C ALA A 56 8.78 -6.64 -2.13
N ALA A 57 8.43 -5.71 -1.24
CA ALA A 57 8.67 -4.29 -1.46
C ALA A 57 10.18 -3.98 -1.57
N ARG A 58 11.01 -4.60 -0.73
CA ARG A 58 12.48 -4.46 -0.83
C ARG A 58 13.00 -4.93 -2.19
N ALA A 59 12.49 -6.05 -2.71
CA ALA A 59 12.90 -6.55 -4.02
C ALA A 59 12.55 -5.56 -5.15
N LEU A 60 11.41 -4.88 -5.06
CA LEU A 60 10.98 -3.87 -6.04
C LEU A 60 11.76 -2.55 -5.95
N LEU A 61 12.08 -2.10 -4.73
CA LEU A 61 12.67 -0.77 -4.48
C LEU A 61 14.20 -0.79 -4.39
N LYS A 62 14.82 -1.97 -4.40
CA LYS A 62 16.28 -2.10 -4.40
C LYS A 62 16.85 -1.43 -5.64
N ARG A 63 17.70 -0.41 -5.46
CA ARG A 63 18.56 0.08 -6.54
C ARG A 63 19.67 -0.94 -6.78
N ASP A 64 19.88 -1.33 -8.03
CA ASP A 64 21.08 -2.06 -8.40
C ASP A 64 22.30 -1.18 -8.10
N ARG A 65 23.26 -1.77 -7.41
CA ARG A 65 24.48 -1.14 -6.96
C ARG A 65 25.60 -1.50 -7.91
#